data_AF-A0A954EFN7-F1
#
_entry.id   AF-A0A954EFN7-F1
#
_cell.length_a   1.000
_cell.length_b   1.000
_cell.length_c   1.000
_cell.angle_alpha   90.00
_cell.angle_beta   90.00
_cell.angle_gamma   90.00
#
_symmetry.space_group_name_H-M   'P 1'
#
loop_
_entity.id
_entity.type
_entity.pdbx_description
1 polymer ?
#
loop_
_entity_poly.entity_id
_entity_poly.type
_entity_poly.pdbx_seq_one_letter_code
_entity_poly.pdbx_strand_id
1 'polypeptide(L)'
;MLGNIAEQNTDNSAIVKINNGERVIAHFDPHLLRTIAPGDPVCVDPTENQQSPFYWITARASCQYFSREWNPPSDELCQTWGPAKYLFEVHSDGNVSRQIQLYENGLFILYDEICPEDQYGSRSSAKLDFQEFEPFQFSRDEFFNAWDPEASVNRCNQ
;
A
#
# COMPACT_ATOMS: atom_id res chain seq x y z
N MET A 1 -12.05 -10.65 1.93
CA MET A 1 -11.57 -9.78 0.83
C MET A 1 -10.38 -8.98 1.32
N LEU A 2 -9.43 -8.66 0.45
CA LEU A 2 -8.23 -7.87 0.80
C LEU A 2 -8.35 -6.47 0.21
N GLY A 3 -7.86 -5.48 0.93
CA GLY A 3 -7.88 -4.08 0.49
C GLY A 3 -7.08 -3.16 1.41
N ASN A 4 -7.16 -1.87 1.14
CA ASN A 4 -6.54 -0.82 1.95
C ASN A 4 -7.61 0.14 2.47
N ILE A 5 -7.39 0.67 3.67
CA ILE A 5 -8.23 1.75 4.19
C ILE A 5 -7.97 3.00 3.34
N ALA A 6 -9.01 3.52 2.73
CA ALA A 6 -8.97 4.79 2.01
C ALA A 6 -9.28 5.97 2.95
N GLU A 7 -10.26 5.80 3.84
CA GLU A 7 -10.71 6.83 4.77
C GLU A 7 -11.27 6.18 6.05
N GLN A 8 -11.03 6.81 7.20
CA GLN A 8 -11.57 6.35 8.48
C GLN A 8 -12.67 7.32 8.96
N ASN A 9 -13.82 6.77 9.32
CA ASN A 9 -14.96 7.52 9.86
C ASN A 9 -14.89 7.57 11.40
N THR A 10 -15.67 8.47 11.99
CA THR A 10 -15.74 8.66 13.46
C THR A 10 -16.58 7.60 14.18
N ASP A 11 -17.34 6.78 13.45
CA ASP A 11 -18.31 5.80 13.98
C ASP A 11 -17.80 4.36 13.99
N ASN A 12 -16.48 4.16 14.11
CA ASN A 12 -15.82 2.86 14.01
C ASN A 12 -16.12 2.14 12.68
N SER A 13 -16.20 2.92 11.60
CA SER A 13 -16.23 2.40 10.24
C SER A 13 -15.13 3.06 9.39
N ALA A 14 -14.82 2.44 8.26
CA ALA A 14 -13.86 2.96 7.31
C ALA A 14 -14.29 2.63 5.89
N ILE A 15 -13.94 3.50 4.95
CA ILE A 15 -14.01 3.18 3.53
C ILE A 15 -12.78 2.35 3.21
N VAL A 16 -12.99 1.11 2.78
CA VAL A 16 -11.94 0.21 2.31
C VAL A 16 -12.05 0.08 0.80
N LYS A 17 -10.93 0.29 0.10
CA LYS A 17 -10.82 -0.06 -1.31
C LYS A 17 -10.32 -1.49 -1.43
N ILE A 18 -11.17 -2.36 -1.92
CA ILE A 18 -10.89 -3.78 -2.16
C ILE A 18 -10.00 -3.90 -3.40
N ASN A 19 -9.11 -4.89 -3.41
CA ASN A 19 -8.15 -5.12 -4.49
C ASN A 19 -8.79 -5.36 -5.87
N ASN A 20 -10.08 -5.67 -5.94
CA ASN A 20 -10.84 -5.78 -7.19
C ASN A 20 -11.34 -4.41 -7.72
N GLY A 21 -11.04 -3.31 -7.02
CA GLY A 21 -11.45 -1.95 -7.35
C GLY A 21 -12.72 -1.46 -6.65
N GLU A 22 -13.46 -2.34 -5.95
CA GLU A 22 -14.66 -1.95 -5.21
C GLU A 22 -14.32 -1.09 -4.00
N ARG A 23 -15.24 -0.19 -3.61
CA ARG A 23 -15.17 0.57 -2.36
C ARG A 23 -16.31 0.13 -1.47
N VAL A 24 -15.99 -0.26 -0.24
CA VAL A 24 -16.97 -0.72 0.75
C VAL A 24 -16.83 0.08 2.04
N ILE A 25 -17.94 0.32 2.72
CA ILE A 25 -17.93 0.81 4.09
C ILE A 25 -17.89 -0.42 4.99
N ALA A 26 -16.83 -0.55 5.78
CA ALA A 26 -16.64 -1.66 6.69
C ALA A 26 -16.53 -1.18 8.14
N HIS A 27 -17.27 -1.81 9.04
CA HIS A 27 -17.19 -1.57 10.48
C HIS A 27 -16.03 -2.34 11.09
N PHE A 28 -15.55 -1.88 12.23
CA PHE A 28 -14.46 -2.55 12.94
C PHE A 28 -14.62 -2.43 14.46
N ASP A 29 -14.11 -3.41 15.20
CA ASP A 29 -14.03 -3.32 16.65
C ASP A 29 -12.75 -2.56 17.05
N PRO A 30 -12.87 -1.36 17.65
CA PRO A 30 -11.70 -0.57 18.05
C PRO A 30 -10.90 -1.25 19.17
N HIS A 31 -11.46 -2.16 19.95
CA HIS A 31 -10.72 -2.89 20.99
C HIS A 31 -9.78 -3.94 20.40
N LEU A 32 -10.14 -4.52 19.25
CA LEU A 32 -9.34 -5.51 18.54
C LEU A 32 -8.29 -4.85 17.66
N LEU A 33 -8.68 -3.80 16.94
CA LEU A 33 -7.82 -3.21 15.91
C LEU A 33 -7.08 -1.97 16.36
N ARG A 34 -7.37 -1.43 17.57
CA ARG A 34 -6.76 -0.32 18.35
C ARG A 34 -6.29 0.92 17.59
N THR A 35 -5.49 0.76 16.55
CA THR A 35 -5.11 1.76 15.57
C THR A 35 -5.17 1.13 14.17
N ILE A 36 -6.07 1.62 13.33
CA ILE A 36 -6.01 1.46 11.88
C ILE A 36 -6.05 2.86 11.27
N ALA A 37 -5.32 3.07 10.19
CA ALA A 37 -5.21 4.37 9.53
C ALA A 37 -5.39 4.23 8.01
N PRO A 38 -5.71 5.33 7.31
CA PRO A 38 -5.61 5.37 5.85
C PRO A 38 -4.27 4.81 5.36
N GLY A 39 -4.33 4.00 4.31
CA GLY A 39 -3.21 3.25 3.76
C GLY A 39 -2.99 1.86 4.39
N ASP A 40 -3.53 1.56 5.58
CA ASP A 40 -3.31 0.25 6.20
C ASP A 40 -3.98 -0.89 5.41
N PRO A 41 -3.26 -2.01 5.17
CA PRO A 41 -3.80 -3.18 4.51
C PRO A 41 -4.67 -3.99 5.47
N VAL A 42 -5.86 -4.39 5.02
CA VAL A 42 -6.90 -5.01 5.87
C VAL A 42 -7.62 -6.17 5.19
N CYS A 43 -8.16 -7.06 6.03
CA CYS A 43 -9.08 -8.11 5.66
C CYS A 43 -10.52 -7.66 5.94
N VAL A 44 -11.37 -7.73 4.92
CA VAL A 44 -12.81 -7.42 5.02
C VAL A 44 -13.64 -8.67 4.80
N ASP A 45 -14.52 -9.01 5.74
CA ASP A 45 -15.50 -10.08 5.62
C ASP A 45 -16.90 -9.49 5.32
N PRO A 46 -17.54 -9.87 4.20
CA PRO A 46 -18.94 -9.50 3.92
C PRO A 46 -19.97 -10.30 4.73
N THR A 47 -19.57 -11.33 5.48
CA THR A 47 -20.45 -12.40 5.97
C THR A 47 -20.29 -12.79 7.43
N GLU A 48 -19.55 -12.02 8.25
CA GLU A 48 -19.15 -12.53 9.58
C GLU A 48 -20.31 -12.83 10.54
N ASN A 49 -21.53 -12.37 10.24
CA ASN A 49 -22.74 -13.02 10.73
C ASN A 49 -23.83 -12.93 9.65
N GLN A 50 -24.51 -14.04 9.32
CA GLN A 50 -25.66 -14.11 8.40
C GLN A 50 -26.89 -13.24 8.81
N GLN A 51 -26.70 -12.27 9.71
CA GLN A 51 -27.67 -11.33 10.25
C GLN A 51 -27.24 -9.86 10.07
N SER A 52 -26.03 -9.58 9.59
CA SER A 52 -25.54 -8.21 9.40
C SER A 52 -25.43 -7.87 7.92
N PRO A 53 -26.08 -6.79 7.45
CA PRO A 53 -25.95 -6.35 6.05
C PRO A 53 -24.64 -5.58 5.79
N PHE A 54 -23.71 -5.58 6.74
CA PHE A 54 -22.52 -4.72 6.72
C PHE A 54 -21.23 -5.52 6.52
N TYR A 55 -20.26 -4.89 5.87
CA TYR A 55 -18.90 -5.40 5.81
C TYR A 55 -18.19 -5.17 7.14
N TRP A 56 -17.28 -6.07 7.50
CA TRP A 56 -16.47 -5.97 8.72
C TRP A 56 -14.98 -6.07 8.42
N ILE A 57 -14.18 -5.18 9.00
CA ILE A 57 -12.73 -5.34 9.06
C ILE A 57 -12.43 -6.32 10.18
N THR A 58 -11.94 -7.49 9.82
CA THR A 58 -11.73 -8.61 10.76
C THR A 58 -10.29 -8.69 11.26
N ALA A 59 -9.34 -8.20 10.46
CA ALA A 59 -7.93 -8.18 10.79
C ALA A 59 -7.17 -7.18 9.93
N ARG A 60 -5.94 -6.84 10.34
CA ARG A 60 -4.93 -6.33 9.42
C ARG A 60 -4.52 -7.44 8.46
N ALA A 61 -4.34 -7.12 7.19
CA ALA A 61 -3.88 -8.10 6.22
C ALA A 61 -2.38 -8.40 6.44
N SER A 62 -2.01 -9.65 6.22
CA SER A 62 -0.60 -10.04 6.18
C SER A 62 0.00 -9.65 4.84
N CYS A 63 1.13 -8.94 4.87
CA CYS A 63 1.84 -8.49 3.68
C CYS A 63 3.25 -9.09 3.60
N GLN A 64 3.74 -9.21 2.37
CA GLN A 64 5.13 -9.50 2.05
C GLN A 64 5.81 -8.25 1.52
N TYR A 65 7.13 -8.17 1.69
CA TYR A 65 7.91 -6.99 1.36
C TYR A 65 9.02 -7.36 0.38
N PHE A 66 9.14 -6.62 -0.72
CA PHE A 66 10.12 -6.90 -1.77
C PHE A 66 10.88 -5.63 -2.17
N SER A 67 12.14 -5.77 -2.57
CA SER A 67 12.96 -4.65 -3.06
C SER A 67 13.73 -5.01 -4.32
N ARG A 68 13.56 -4.22 -5.38
CA ARG A 68 14.20 -4.46 -6.68
C ARG A 68 14.75 -3.17 -7.27
N GLU A 69 15.94 -3.24 -7.85
CA GLU A 69 16.48 -2.15 -8.67
C GLU A 69 15.74 -2.07 -10.00
N TRP A 70 15.36 -0.86 -10.39
CA TRP A 70 14.61 -0.62 -11.62
C TRP A 70 15.16 0.63 -12.31
N ASN A 71 15.93 0.40 -13.37
CA ASN A 71 16.68 1.45 -14.05
C ASN A 71 16.37 1.50 -15.57
N PRO A 72 15.13 1.81 -15.96
CA PRO A 72 14.79 1.98 -17.36
C PRO A 72 15.55 3.19 -17.92
N PRO A 73 16.41 3.01 -18.95
CA PRO A 73 17.24 4.10 -19.49
C PRO A 73 16.45 5.28 -20.06
N SER A 74 15.19 5.06 -20.40
CA SER A 74 14.28 6.05 -20.97
C SER A 74 13.50 6.86 -19.94
N ASP A 75 13.67 6.60 -18.65
CA ASP A 75 12.98 7.30 -17.58
C ASP A 75 13.70 8.61 -17.24
N GLU A 76 12.98 9.72 -17.38
CA GLU A 76 13.48 11.08 -17.12
C GLU A 76 13.91 11.26 -15.65
N LEU A 77 13.21 10.62 -14.70
CA LEU A 77 13.59 10.65 -13.30
C LEU A 77 14.89 9.87 -13.08
N CYS A 78 15.07 8.73 -13.76
CA CYS A 78 16.33 8.01 -13.70
C CYS A 78 17.50 8.84 -14.29
N GLN A 79 17.25 9.64 -15.33
CA GLN A 79 18.27 10.52 -15.93
C GLN A 79 18.64 11.71 -15.04
N THR A 80 17.71 12.20 -14.22
CA THR A 80 17.90 13.41 -13.40
C THR A 80 18.24 13.10 -11.95
N TRP A 81 17.66 12.06 -11.36
CA TRP A 81 17.82 11.67 -9.96
C TRP A 81 18.68 10.42 -9.77
N GLY A 82 19.03 9.76 -10.88
CA GLY A 82 19.81 8.53 -10.90
C GLY A 82 18.94 7.27 -10.83
N PRO A 83 19.56 6.08 -10.94
CA PRO A 83 18.94 4.79 -10.68
C PRO A 83 18.02 4.75 -9.47
N ALA A 84 16.93 3.98 -9.56
CA ALA A 84 15.97 3.83 -8.49
C ALA A 84 15.91 2.40 -7.95
N LYS A 85 15.71 2.29 -6.64
CA LYS A 85 15.35 1.06 -5.95
C LYS A 85 13.88 1.14 -5.53
N TYR A 86 13.09 0.19 -6.00
CA TYR A 86 11.67 0.09 -5.70
C TYR A 86 11.47 -0.83 -4.50
N LEU A 87 10.64 -0.42 -3.56
CA LEU A 87 10.25 -1.22 -2.40
C LEU A 87 8.73 -1.37 -2.44
N PHE A 88 8.24 -2.58 -2.22
CA PHE A 88 6.81 -2.90 -2.29
C PHE A 88 6.35 -3.56 -0.99
N GLU A 89 5.23 -3.10 -0.46
CA GLU A 89 4.38 -3.88 0.46
C GLU A 89 3.27 -4.51 -0.37
N VAL A 90 3.14 -5.84 -0.29
CA VAL A 90 2.27 -6.62 -1.19
C VAL A 90 1.32 -7.48 -0.38
N HIS A 91 0.03 -7.42 -0.72
CA HIS A 91 -0.99 -8.33 -0.21
C HIS A 91 -0.69 -9.78 -0.61
N SER A 92 -1.24 -10.74 0.12
CA SER A 92 -1.05 -12.17 -0.19
C SER A 92 -1.61 -12.61 -1.55
N ASP A 93 -2.39 -11.76 -2.23
CA ASP A 93 -2.93 -12.01 -3.57
C ASP A 93 -2.10 -11.35 -4.70
N GLY A 94 -0.94 -10.78 -4.36
CA GLY A 94 0.00 -10.16 -5.28
C GLY A 94 -0.23 -8.66 -5.52
N ASN A 95 -1.31 -8.06 -5.02
CA ASN A 95 -1.56 -6.63 -5.22
C ASN A 95 -0.66 -5.75 -4.34
N VAL A 96 -0.12 -4.67 -4.91
CA VAL A 96 0.70 -3.70 -4.18
C VAL A 96 -0.17 -2.83 -3.28
N SER A 97 0.08 -2.92 -1.98
CA SER A 97 -0.53 -2.11 -0.93
C SER A 97 0.14 -0.73 -0.85
N ARG A 98 1.47 -0.72 -0.74
CA ARG A 98 2.30 0.51 -0.66
C ARG A 98 3.56 0.34 -1.49
N GLN A 99 4.09 1.45 -2.00
CA GLN A 99 5.26 1.48 -2.86
C GLN A 99 6.18 2.64 -2.47
N ILE A 100 7.50 2.40 -2.50
CA ILE A 100 8.53 3.42 -2.37
C ILE A 100 9.43 3.34 -3.61
N GLN A 101 9.84 4.48 -4.14
CA GLN A 101 10.89 4.60 -5.14
C GLN A 101 12.01 5.45 -4.53
N LEU A 102 13.14 4.82 -4.20
CA LEU A 102 14.32 5.47 -3.64
C LEU A 102 15.34 5.73 -4.76
N TYR A 103 15.67 6.98 -5.03
CA TYR A 103 16.63 7.37 -6.07
C TYR A 103 18.04 7.55 -5.50
N GLU A 104 19.07 7.36 -6.35
CA GLU A 104 20.48 7.45 -5.95
C GLU A 104 20.85 8.80 -5.32
N ASN A 105 20.24 9.89 -5.78
CA ASN A 105 20.46 11.22 -5.21
C ASN A 105 19.83 11.44 -3.81
N GLY A 106 19.18 10.42 -3.24
CA GLY A 106 18.52 10.45 -1.93
C GLY A 106 17.08 10.97 -1.93
N LEU A 107 16.57 11.41 -3.09
CA LEU A 107 15.14 11.73 -3.23
C LEU A 107 14.31 10.44 -3.26
N PHE A 108 13.08 10.53 -2.78
CA PHE A 108 12.17 9.39 -2.82
C PHE A 108 10.71 9.79 -2.99
N ILE A 109 9.96 8.85 -3.54
CA ILE A 109 8.55 8.96 -3.85
C ILE A 109 7.83 7.79 -3.17
N LEU A 110 6.66 8.05 -2.61
CA LEU A 110 5.79 7.08 -1.96
C LEU A 110 4.44 7.02 -2.67
N TYR A 111 3.88 5.83 -2.80
CA TYR A 111 2.50 5.65 -3.24
C TYR A 111 1.75 4.71 -2.32
N ASP A 112 0.52 5.08 -2.00
CA ASP A 112 -0.43 4.31 -1.19
C ASP A 112 -1.86 4.61 -1.65
N GLU A 113 -2.85 4.40 -0.77
CA GLU A 113 -4.25 4.71 -1.09
C GLU A 113 -4.58 6.21 -1.00
N ILE A 114 -3.76 7.01 -0.31
CA ILE A 114 -3.91 8.46 -0.19
C ILE A 114 -3.34 9.16 -1.43
N CYS A 115 -2.15 8.74 -1.86
CA CYS A 115 -1.46 9.24 -3.04
C CYS A 115 -1.19 8.06 -4.01
N PRO A 116 -2.20 7.60 -4.76
CA PRO A 116 -2.04 6.46 -5.66
C PRO A 116 -1.33 6.82 -6.97
N GLU A 117 -1.36 8.09 -7.38
CA GLU A 117 -0.76 8.60 -8.62
C GLU A 117 -0.52 10.11 -8.58
N ASP A 118 0.50 10.57 -9.32
CA ASP A 118 0.83 11.97 -9.55
C ASP A 118 1.59 12.17 -10.89
N GLN A 119 2.30 13.29 -11.02
CA GLN A 119 3.10 13.64 -12.19
C GLN A 119 4.38 12.79 -12.38
N TYR A 120 4.84 12.10 -11.33
CA TYR A 120 6.02 11.24 -11.35
C TYR A 120 5.67 9.77 -11.64
N GLY A 121 4.40 9.39 -11.49
CA GLY A 121 3.93 8.05 -11.82
C GLY A 121 2.77 7.60 -10.93
N SER A 122 2.72 6.30 -10.66
CA SER A 122 1.65 5.70 -9.85
C SER A 122 2.10 4.45 -9.10
N ARG A 123 1.31 4.05 -8.10
CA ARG A 123 1.40 2.74 -7.46
C ARG A 123 1.16 1.67 -8.52
N SER A 124 1.97 0.61 -8.50
CA SER A 124 1.79 -0.52 -9.43
C SER A 124 0.36 -1.04 -9.40
N SER A 125 -0.28 -1.05 -10.57
CA SER A 125 -1.57 -1.72 -10.81
C SER A 125 -1.41 -3.19 -11.19
N ALA A 126 -0.18 -3.60 -11.54
CA ALA A 126 0.15 -4.98 -11.83
C ALA A 126 0.44 -5.75 -10.53
N LYS A 127 -0.04 -7.00 -10.48
CA LYS A 127 0.30 -7.94 -9.42
C LYS A 127 1.77 -8.35 -9.52
N LEU A 128 2.43 -8.50 -8.38
CA LEU A 128 3.75 -9.08 -8.31
C LEU A 128 3.67 -10.60 -8.42
N ASP A 129 4.50 -11.18 -9.29
CA ASP A 129 4.73 -12.62 -9.33
C ASP A 129 5.70 -13.00 -8.20
N PHE A 130 5.20 -13.70 -7.19
CA PHE A 130 6.02 -14.11 -6.06
C PHE A 130 7.17 -15.04 -6.44
N GLN A 131 7.07 -15.83 -7.52
CA GLN A 131 8.19 -16.66 -7.93
C GLN A 131 9.34 -15.83 -8.49
N GLU A 132 9.03 -14.77 -9.23
CA GLU A 132 10.04 -13.84 -9.74
C GLU A 132 10.63 -12.97 -8.62
N PHE A 133 9.79 -12.57 -7.66
CA PHE A 133 10.17 -11.62 -6.61
C PHE A 133 10.75 -12.27 -5.34
N GLU A 134 10.66 -13.58 -5.16
CA GLU A 134 11.17 -14.28 -3.97
C GLU A 134 12.64 -13.94 -3.63
N PRO A 135 13.59 -13.90 -4.58
CA PRO A 135 14.99 -13.56 -4.28
C PRO A 135 15.20 -12.12 -3.78
N PHE A 136 14.18 -11.27 -3.92
CA PHE A 136 14.18 -9.85 -3.59
C PHE A 136 13.39 -9.55 -2.32
N GLN A 137 12.97 -10.56 -1.57
CA GLN A 137 12.24 -10.39 -0.33
C GLN A 137 13.12 -9.72 0.74
N PHE A 138 12.54 -8.79 1.50
CA PHE A 138 13.21 -8.12 2.61
C PHE A 138 12.26 -7.89 3.79
N SER A 139 12.73 -7.25 4.87
CA SER A 139 11.95 -7.15 6.09
C SER A 139 10.93 -6.00 6.07
N ARG A 140 9.84 -6.21 6.80
CA ARG A 140 8.85 -5.17 7.13
C ARG A 140 9.50 -3.95 7.77
N ASP A 141 10.41 -4.18 8.71
CA ASP A 141 11.01 -3.10 9.49
C ASP A 141 11.88 -2.20 8.62
N GLU A 142 12.63 -2.77 7.67
CA GLU A 142 13.36 -2.00 6.66
C GLU A 142 12.42 -1.18 5.77
N PHE A 143 11.26 -1.72 5.38
CA PHE A 143 10.26 -0.96 4.62
C PHE A 143 9.78 0.27 5.40
N PHE A 144 9.40 0.09 6.66
CA PHE A 144 8.89 1.20 7.48
C PHE A 144 9.99 2.17 7.92
N ASN A 145 11.25 1.74 8.01
CA ASN A 145 12.38 2.65 8.20
C ASN A 145 12.58 3.60 7.00
N ALA A 146 12.17 3.20 5.80
CA ALA A 146 12.18 4.03 4.60
C ALA A 146 10.86 4.78 4.36
N TRP A 147 9.81 4.49 5.12
CA TRP A 147 8.49 5.09 4.97
C TRP A 147 8.38 6.41 5.72
N ASP A 148 8.66 7.52 5.04
CA ASP A 148 8.52 8.88 5.58
C ASP A 148 7.65 9.78 4.67
N PRO A 149 6.32 9.80 4.87
CA PRO A 149 5.40 10.62 4.08
C PRO A 149 5.60 12.14 4.19
N GLU A 150 6.30 12.64 5.21
CA GLU A 150 6.54 14.08 5.35
C GLU A 150 7.75 14.54 4.55
N ALA A 151 8.72 13.65 4.35
CA ALA A 151 9.94 13.93 3.58
C ALA A 151 9.90 13.46 2.12
N SER A 152 8.86 12.71 1.71
CA SER A 152 8.72 12.27 0.32
C SER A 152 8.48 13.44 -0.63
N VAL A 153 9.03 13.34 -1.85
CA VAL A 153 8.88 14.36 -2.90
C VAL A 153 7.41 14.49 -3.30
N ASN A 154 6.70 13.37 -3.31
CA ASN A 154 5.28 13.33 -3.60
C ASN A 154 4.46 12.97 -2.36
N ARG A 155 3.24 13.50 -2.28
CA ARG A 155 2.19 13.07 -1.35
C ARG A 155 0.81 13.58 -1.74
N CYS A 156 0.62 13.76 -3.05
CA CYS A 156 -0.63 14.07 -3.77
C CYS A 156 -1.77 14.70 -2.94
N ASN A 157 -1.71 15.90 -2.39
CA ASN A 157 -0.82 17.05 -2.42
C ASN A 157 -0.90 17.64 -1.00
N GLN A 158 0.23 18.00 -0.34
CA GLN A 158 0.31 18.43 1.09
C GLN A 158 -1.02 18.70 1.82
#